data_AF-A0A485MGC2-F1
#
_entry.id   AF-A0A485MGC2-F1
#
_cell.length_a   1.000
_cell.length_b   1.000
_cell.length_c   1.000
_cell.angle_alpha   90.00
_cell.angle_beta   90.00
_cell.angle_gamma   90.00
#
_symmetry.space_group_name_H-M   'P 1'
#
loop_
_entity.id
_entity.type
_entity.pdbx_description
1 polymer ?
#
loop_
_entity_poly.entity_id
_entity_poly.type
_entity_poly.pdbx_seq_one_letter_code
_entity_poly.pdbx_strand_id
1 'polypeptide(L)' 'MKEMGTPDMHIDTSFNKAVWAKEIRNIPYHIHVRLSRKCNEDEDSSNKLYMLVTYVPVTTFENLQTMNVDEN' A
#
# COMPACT_ATOMS: atom_id res chain seq x y z
N MET A 1 2.09 8.95 -6.09
CA MET A 1 2.97 9.60 -7.08
C MET A 1 4.33 10.06 -6.52
N LYS A 2 4.43 10.63 -5.31
CA LYS A 2 5.66 11.33 -4.86
C LYS A 2 6.82 10.41 -4.41
N GLU A 3 6.60 9.37 -3.61
CA GLU A 3 7.70 8.47 -3.17
C GLU A 3 8.30 7.62 -4.30
N MET A 4 7.47 7.01 -5.16
CA MET A 4 7.92 5.96 -6.09
C MET A 4 7.74 6.32 -7.57
N GLY A 5 7.25 7.53 -7.88
CA GLY A 5 7.22 8.08 -9.24
C GLY A 5 6.26 7.40 -10.23
N THR A 6 5.44 6.43 -9.81
CA THR A 6 4.46 5.78 -10.68
C THR A 6 3.08 6.45 -10.56
N PRO A 7 2.41 6.72 -11.70
CA PRO A 7 1.04 7.23 -11.70
C PRO A 7 0.03 6.12 -11.40
N ASP A 8 0.35 4.88 -11.75
CA ASP A 8 -0.52 3.71 -11.57
C ASP A 8 -0.39 3.11 -10.17
N MET A 9 -1.53 2.95 -9.49
CA MET A 9 -1.63 2.55 -8.08
C MET A 9 -2.78 1.57 -7.85
N HIS A 10 -2.42 0.37 -7.46
CA HIS A 10 -3.32 -0.71 -7.09
C HIS A 10 -3.38 -0.83 -5.56
N ILE A 11 -4.59 -0.81 -5.02
CA ILE A 11 -4.83 -0.95 -3.58
C ILE A 11 -5.34 -2.36 -3.31
N ASP A 12 -4.66 -3.09 -2.43
CA ASP A 12 -5.11 -4.43 -2.06
C ASP A 12 -6.44 -4.37 -1.29
N THR A 13 -7.25 -5.41 -1.45
CA THR A 13 -8.57 -5.48 -0.80
C THR A 13 -8.45 -5.54 0.73
N SER A 14 -7.37 -6.12 1.28
CA SER A 14 -7.12 -6.14 2.73
C SER A 14 -6.93 -4.74 3.30
N PHE A 15 -6.31 -3.83 2.54
CA PHE A 15 -6.16 -2.43 2.95
C PHE A 15 -7.51 -1.73 3.03
N ASN A 16 -8.36 -1.91 2.03
CA ASN A 16 -9.69 -1.31 2.06
C ASN A 16 -10.50 -1.84 3.26
N LYS A 17 -10.45 -3.15 3.52
CA LYS A 17 -11.11 -3.75 4.70
C LYS A 17 -10.58 -3.17 6.01
N ALA A 18 -9.28 -2.94 6.14
CA ALA A 18 -8.67 -2.37 7.34
C ALA A 18 -9.08 -0.90 7.56
N VAL A 19 -9.15 -0.11 6.48
CA VAL A 19 -9.60 1.29 6.54
C VAL A 19 -11.05 1.37 7.03
N TRP A 20 -11.93 0.51 6.51
CA TRP A 20 -13.36 0.51 6.84
C TRP A 20 -13.75 -0.39 8.01
N ALA A 21 -12.79 -0.98 8.72
CA ALA A 21 -13.05 -1.95 9.80
C ALA A 21 -13.87 -1.35 10.97
N LYS A 22 -13.78 -0.03 11.18
CA LYS A 22 -14.47 0.71 12.25
C LYS A 22 -15.58 1.63 11.71
N GLU A 23 -16.11 1.30 10.53
CA GLU A 23 -17.12 2.09 9.81
C GLU A 23 -16.61 3.45 9.31
N ILE A 24 -17.52 4.25 8.75
CA ILE A 24 -17.23 5.52 8.08
C ILE A 24 -16.83 6.62 9.08
N ARG A 25 -17.35 6.57 10.31
CA ARG A 25 -17.15 7.65 11.29
C ARG A 25 -15.86 7.54 12.09
N ASN A 26 -15.30 6.34 12.22
CA ASN A 26 -14.16 6.08 13.11
C ASN A 26 -12.98 5.45 12.38
N ILE A 27 -12.55 6.09 11.29
CA ILE A 27 -11.40 5.67 10.48
C ILE A 27 -10.13 5.69 11.35
N PRO A 28 -9.23 4.69 11.24
CA PRO A 28 -7.97 4.69 11.95
C PRO A 28 -7.11 5.94 11.64
N TYR A 29 -6.53 6.55 12.67
CA TYR A 29 -5.64 7.71 12.51
C TYR A 29 -4.31 7.38 11.81
N HIS A 30 -3.80 6.16 12.02
CA HIS A 30 -2.55 5.68 11.44
C HIS A 30 -2.75 4.26 10.88
N ILE A 31 -2.19 4.02 9.69
CA ILE A 31 -2.18 2.71 9.04
C ILE A 31 -0.79 2.48 8.48
N HIS A 32 -0.23 1.31 8.79
CA HIS A 32 1.02 0.87 8.18
C HIS A 32 0.72 0.15 6.87
N VAL A 33 1.42 0.60 5.83
CA VAL A 33 1.30 0.06 4.48
C VAL A 33 2.66 -0.38 4.00
N ARG A 34 2.67 -1.46 3.23
CA ARG A 34 3.83 -1.85 2.42
C ARG A 34 3.56 -1.44 0.99
N LEU A 35 4.52 -0.72 0.42
CA LEU A 35 4.52 -0.29 -0.96
C LEU A 35 5.45 -1.21 -1.76
N SER A 36 4.90 -1.90 -2.75
CA SER A 36 5.68 -2.73 -3.68
C SER A 36 5.56 -2.15 -5.08
N ARG A 37 6.69 -1.91 -5.75
CA ARG A 37 6.71 -1.50 -7.15
C ARG A 37 6.95 -2.73 -8.01
N LYS A 38 5.99 -3.06 -8.88
CA LYS A 38 6.01 -4.27 -9.71
C LYS A 38 5.93 -3.92 -11.19
N CYS A 39 6.48 -4.79 -12.03
CA CYS A 39 6.31 -4.71 -13.48
C CYS A 39 4.88 -5.09 -13.85
N ASN A 40 4.31 -4.33 -14.78
CA ASN A 40 3.04 -4.70 -15.37
C ASN A 40 3.27 -5.73 -16.48
N GLU A 41 2.45 -6.78 -16.49
CA GLU A 41 2.46 -7.83 -17.52
C GLU A 41 1.43 -7.55 -18.62
N ASP A 42 0.57 -6.56 -18.41
CA ASP A 42 -0.46 -6.14 -19.37
C ASP A 42 0.15 -5.28 -20.50
N GLU A 43 0.18 -5.84 -21.71
CA GLU A 43 0.72 -5.19 -22.91
C GLU A 43 -0.09 -3.95 -23.34
N ASP A 44 -1.37 -3.86 -22.97
CA ASP A 44 -2.24 -2.71 -23.29
C ASP A 44 -2.10 -1.56 -22.29
N SER A 45 -1.34 -1.75 -21.21
CA SER A 45 -1.14 -0.72 -20.19
C SER A 45 -0.13 0.34 -20.64
N SER A 46 -0.49 1.61 -20.47
CA SER A 46 0.43 2.73 -20.77
C SER A 46 1.60 2.83 -19.77
N ASN A 47 1.48 2.17 -18.62
CA ASN A 47 2.47 2.20 -17.55
C ASN A 47 3.15 0.83 -17.40
N LYS A 48 4.47 0.80 -17.62
CA LYS A 48 5.30 -0.42 -17.44
C LYS A 48 5.37 -0.91 -15.99
N LEU A 49 5.11 -0.03 -15.04
CA LEU A 49 5.28 -0.28 -13.61
C LEU A 49 4.03 0.20 -12.89
N TYR A 50 3.51 -0.62 -11.99
CA TYR A 50 2.44 -0.25 -11.07
C TYR A 50 2.93 -0.36 -9.63
N MET A 51 2.25 0.35 -8.73
CA MET A 51 2.45 0.20 -7.30
C MET A 51 1.33 -0.62 -6.70
N LEU A 52 1.70 -1.64 -5.93
CA LEU A 52 0.78 -2.37 -5.07
C LEU A 52 0.91 -1.85 -3.64
N VAL A 53 -0.19 -1.35 -3.09
CA VAL A 53 -0.32 -0.95 -1.68
C VAL A 53 -0.95 -2.11 -0.93
N THR A 54 -0.24 -2.65 0.05
CA THR A 54 -0.71 -3.74 0.91
C THR A 54 -0.79 -3.29 2.36
N TYR A 55 -1.76 -3.81 3.09
CA TYR A 55 -1.90 -3.54 4.52
C TYR A 55 -0.95 -4.41 5.33
N VAL A 56 -0.26 -3.79 6.28
CA VAL A 56 0.56 -4.51 7.26
C VAL A 56 -0.13 -4.41 8.62
N PRO A 57 -0.62 -5.54 9.19
CA PRO A 57 -1.19 -5.53 10.52
C PRO A 57 -0.08 -5.26 11.54
N VAL A 58 -0.27 -4.23 12.35
CA VAL A 58 0.66 -3.82 13.40
C VAL A 58 -0.14 -3.56 14.67
N THR A 59 0.39 -4.00 15.81
CA THR A 59 -0.24 -3.84 17.12
C THR A 59 0.05 -2.49 17.77
N THR A 60 1.25 -1.93 17.56
CA THR A 60 1.67 -0.61 18.08
C THR A 60 2.39 0.22 17.02
N PHE A 61 2.17 1.53 17.01
CA PHE A 61 2.83 2.44 16.05
C PHE A 61 4.07 3.13 16.64
N GLU A 62 4.48 2.76 17.85
CA GLU A 62 5.60 3.40 18.54
C GLU A 62 6.92 3.05 17.88
N ASN A 63 7.73 4.08 17.60
CA ASN A 63 9.10 3.98 17.07
C ASN A 63 9.23 3.24 15.73
N LEU A 64 8.15 3.03 14.99
CA LEU A 64 8.23 2.45 13.67
C LEU A 64 8.61 3.52 12.64
N GLN A 65 9.56 3.20 11.79
CA GLN A 65 10.03 4.05 10.69
C GLN A 65 9.87 3.34 9.36
N THR A 66 10.00 4.08 8.27
CA THR A 66 10.03 3.50 6.93
C THR A 66 11.25 2.58 6.80
N MET A 67 11.00 1.30 6.51
CA MET A 67 12.04 0.30 6.32
C MET A 67 11.89 -0.32 4.92
N ASN A 68 13.03 -0.59 4.30
CA ASN A 68 13.06 -1.40 3.08
C ASN A 68 12.77 -2.85 3.46
N VAL A 69 11.94 -3.52 2.67
CA VAL A 69 11.58 -4.92 2.88
C VAL A 69 12.14 -5.73 1.72
N ASP A 70 12.97 -6.72 2.03
CA ASP A 70 13.51 -7.63 1.02
C ASP A 70 12.41 -8.55 0.47
N GLU A 71 12.44 -8.78 -0.84
CA GLU A 71 11.65 -9.84 -1.47
C GLU A 71 12.47 -11.13 -1.39
N ASN A 72 12.02 -12.07 -0.55
CA ASN A 72 12.56 -13.43 -0.46
C ASN A 72 11.76 -14.39 -1.34
#